data_AF-A0A267FYG3-F1
#
_entry.id   AF-A0A267FYG3-F1
#
_cell.length_a   1.000
_cell.length_b   1.000
_cell.length_c   1.000
_cell.angle_alpha   90.00
_cell.angle_beta   90.00
_cell.angle_gamma   90.00
#
_symmetry.space_group_name_H-M   'P 1'
#
loop_
_entity.id
_entity.type
_entity.pdbx_description
1 polymer ?
#
loop_
_entity_poly.entity_id
_entity_poly.type
_entity_poly.pdbx_seq_one_letter_code
_entity_poly.pdbx_strand_id
1 'polypeptide(L)'
;MARCCELLGMRSCAGILAQSVPDQASAVRLLSDPSGGPDLSDCTLPYLWDLSLLEILTVSSARRGALAKRDKFVRAARAMELNSCNRPDWLHEVESAKKAEFLRALAGLLFGSI
;
A
#
# COMPACT_ATOMS: atom_id res chain seq x y z
N MET A 1 -13.73 6.53 1.97
CA MET A 1 -13.07 6.35 0.66
C MET A 1 -12.60 4.92 0.42
N ALA A 2 -11.92 4.24 1.35
CA ALA A 2 -11.47 2.85 1.16
C ALA A 2 -12.61 1.91 0.71
N ARG A 3 -13.76 1.94 1.40
CA ARG A 3 -14.94 1.16 1.02
C ARG A 3 -15.54 1.54 -0.34
N CYS A 4 -15.44 2.81 -0.75
CA CYS A 4 -15.86 3.23 -2.09
C CYS A 4 -14.93 2.66 -3.17
N CYS A 5 -13.60 2.68 -2.93
CA CYS A 5 -12.63 2.07 -3.83
C CYS A 5 -12.86 0.56 -3.96
N GLU A 6 -13.20 -0.12 -2.85
CA GLU A 6 -13.56 -1.54 -2.85
C GLU A 6 -14.83 -1.80 -3.68
N LEU A 7 -15.88 -0.98 -3.53
CA LEU A 7 -17.11 -1.08 -4.33
C LEU A 7 -16.90 -0.79 -5.83
N LEU A 8 -15.92 0.03 -6.17
CA LEU A 8 -15.52 0.34 -7.55
C LEU A 8 -14.55 -0.69 -8.13
N GLY A 9 -14.21 -1.75 -7.38
CA GLY A 9 -13.27 -2.78 -7.81
C GLY A 9 -11.79 -2.36 -7.74
N MET A 10 -11.47 -1.17 -7.24
CA MET A 10 -10.10 -0.64 -7.09
C MET A 10 -9.47 -1.11 -5.77
N ARG A 11 -9.13 -2.40 -5.69
CA ARG A 11 -8.80 -3.05 -4.42
C ARG A 11 -7.48 -2.57 -3.81
N SER A 12 -6.46 -2.34 -4.64
CA SER A 12 -5.16 -1.82 -4.17
C SER A 12 -5.27 -0.41 -3.63
N CYS A 13 -6.09 0.43 -4.27
CA CYS A 13 -6.40 1.77 -3.78
C CYS A 13 -7.10 1.72 -2.43
N ALA A 14 -8.07 0.81 -2.27
CA ALA A 14 -8.74 0.58 -0.99
C ALA A 14 -7.75 0.17 0.11
N GLY A 15 -6.82 -0.73 -0.20
CA GLY A 15 -5.82 -1.19 0.77
C GLY A 15 -4.75 -0.15 1.11
N ILE A 16 -4.32 0.70 0.16
CA ILE A 16 -3.44 1.83 0.45
C ILE A 16 -4.12 2.80 1.42
N LEU A 17 -5.39 3.13 1.18
CA LEU A 17 -6.16 4.01 2.07
C LEU A 17 -6.38 3.38 3.45
N ALA A 18 -6.51 2.06 3.52
CA ALA A 18 -6.70 1.33 4.76
C ALA A 18 -5.49 1.39 5.71
N GLN A 19 -4.27 1.67 5.22
CA GLN A 19 -3.11 1.96 6.08
C GLN A 19 -3.34 3.15 7.02
N SER A 20 -4.21 4.08 6.65
CA SER A 20 -4.53 5.28 7.46
C SER A 20 -5.68 5.08 8.45
N VAL A 21 -6.21 3.86 8.53
CA VAL A 21 -7.31 3.48 9.43
C VAL A 21 -6.73 2.52 10.48
N PRO A 22 -7.15 2.58 11.75
CA PRO A 22 -6.65 1.68 12.80
C PRO A 22 -6.89 0.18 12.52
N ASP A 23 -7.81 -0.16 11.61
CA ASP A 23 -8.09 -1.55 11.22
C ASP A 23 -7.10 -2.08 10.18
N GLN A 24 -5.90 -2.44 10.66
CA GLN A 24 -4.83 -3.01 9.82
C GLN A 24 -5.22 -4.34 9.15
N ALA A 25 -6.17 -5.09 9.74
CA ALA A 25 -6.65 -6.35 9.17
C ALA A 25 -7.33 -6.13 7.81
N SER A 26 -8.02 -4.99 7.65
CA SER A 26 -8.62 -4.61 6.36
C SER A 26 -7.55 -4.38 5.28
N ALA A 27 -6.46 -3.66 5.58
CA ALA A 27 -5.37 -3.41 4.64
C ALA A 27 -4.70 -4.72 4.20
N VAL A 28 -4.41 -5.61 5.17
CA VAL A 28 -3.84 -6.93 4.90
C VAL A 28 -4.75 -7.76 3.99
N ARG A 29 -6.05 -7.82 4.30
CA ARG A 29 -7.03 -8.56 3.49
C ARG A 29 -7.13 -8.01 2.08
N LEU A 30 -7.11 -6.69 1.92
CA LEU A 30 -7.24 -6.04 0.62
C LEU A 30 -5.99 -6.26 -0.24
N LEU A 31 -4.80 -6.20 0.33
CA LEU A 31 -3.53 -6.22 -0.42
C LEU A 31 -2.91 -7.62 -0.56
N SER A 32 -3.23 -8.57 0.32
CA SER A 32 -2.64 -9.92 0.31
C SER A 32 -3.42 -10.95 -0.51
N ASP A 33 -4.71 -10.70 -0.77
CA ASP A 33 -5.63 -11.66 -1.37
C ASP A 33 -5.36 -11.83 -2.88
N PRO A 34 -5.03 -13.05 -3.36
CA PRO A 34 -4.79 -13.31 -4.78
C PRO A 34 -6.06 -13.31 -5.64
N SER A 35 -7.25 -13.42 -5.06
CA SER A 35 -8.51 -13.53 -5.80
C SER A 35 -9.05 -12.19 -6.32
N GLY A 36 -8.51 -11.07 -5.83
CA GLY A 36 -8.99 -9.72 -6.11
C GLY A 36 -8.13 -8.98 -7.14
N GLY A 37 -8.22 -9.37 -8.41
CA GLY A 37 -7.83 -8.53 -9.56
C GLY A 37 -6.35 -8.12 -9.69
N PRO A 38 -5.97 -7.51 -10.83
CA PRO A 38 -4.58 -7.15 -11.17
C PRO A 38 -4.12 -5.84 -10.50
N ASP A 39 -4.39 -5.64 -9.21
CA ASP A 39 -4.41 -4.25 -8.70
C ASP A 39 -3.23 -3.84 -7.85
N LEU A 40 -2.50 -4.77 -7.21
CA LEU A 40 -1.22 -4.42 -6.62
C LEU A 40 -0.13 -4.46 -7.69
N SER A 41 -0.20 -3.49 -8.59
CA SER A 41 0.77 -3.20 -9.63
C SER A 41 1.97 -2.47 -9.02
N ASP A 42 3.10 -2.46 -9.73
CA ASP A 42 4.31 -1.73 -9.33
C ASP A 42 4.02 -0.24 -9.06
N CYS A 43 2.97 0.30 -9.66
CA CYS A 43 2.50 1.68 -9.50
C CYS A 43 1.96 1.98 -8.09
N THR A 44 1.55 0.96 -7.33
CA THR A 44 0.96 1.13 -5.98
C THR A 44 1.98 1.00 -4.84
N LEU A 45 3.12 0.37 -5.13
CA LEU A 45 4.20 0.13 -4.17
C LEU A 45 4.78 1.41 -3.54
N PRO A 46 4.94 2.55 -4.26
CA PRO A 46 5.48 3.78 -3.69
C PRO A 46 4.63 4.35 -2.55
N TYR A 47 3.34 4.00 -2.52
CA TYR A 47 2.36 4.50 -1.55
C TYR A 47 2.17 3.57 -0.34
N LEU A 48 3.04 2.57 -0.16
CA LEU A 48 3.10 1.79 1.07
C LEU A 48 4.09 2.43 2.04
N TRP A 49 3.67 2.59 3.30
CA TRP A 49 4.48 3.15 4.38
C TRP A 49 4.46 2.32 5.66
N ASP A 50 3.47 1.44 5.82
CA ASP A 50 3.38 0.55 6.98
C ASP A 50 4.38 -0.62 6.82
N LEU A 51 5.40 -0.65 7.68
CA LEU A 51 6.41 -1.71 7.71
C LEU A 51 5.83 -3.10 8.01
N SER A 52 4.88 -3.19 8.95
CA SER A 52 4.24 -4.45 9.33
C SER A 52 3.42 -5.00 8.15
N LEU A 53 2.74 -4.12 7.43
CA LEU A 53 2.04 -4.50 6.20
C LEU A 53 3.01 -4.99 5.12
N LEU A 54 4.13 -4.28 4.89
CA LEU A 54 5.17 -4.69 3.94
C LEU A 54 5.77 -6.06 4.30
N GLU A 55 5.96 -6.35 5.58
CA GLU A 55 6.41 -7.66 6.06
C GLU A 55 5.39 -8.76 5.75
N ILE A 56 4.12 -8.54 6.07
CA ILE A 56 3.04 -9.48 5.79
C ILE A 56 2.94 -9.76 4.27
N LEU A 57 3.02 -8.71 3.45
CA LEU A 57 3.00 -8.82 1.99
C LEU A 57 4.23 -9.58 1.46
N THR A 58 5.40 -9.40 2.08
CA THR A 58 6.63 -10.13 1.78
C THR A 58 6.44 -11.62 2.06
N VAL A 59 5.98 -11.99 3.25
CA VAL A 59 5.74 -13.38 3.66
C VAL A 59 4.67 -14.03 2.78
N SER A 60 3.56 -13.34 2.53
CA SER A 60 2.47 -13.81 1.67
C SER A 60 2.95 -14.05 0.23
N SER A 61 3.78 -13.17 -0.31
CA SER A 61 4.32 -13.33 -1.68
C SER A 61 5.32 -14.46 -1.77
N ALA A 62 6.18 -14.63 -0.76
CA ALA A 62 7.11 -15.76 -0.68
C ALA A 62 6.38 -17.10 -0.61
N ARG A 63 5.33 -17.22 0.23
CA ARG A 63 4.51 -18.43 0.36
C ARG A 63 3.82 -18.84 -0.95
N ARG A 64 3.53 -17.88 -1.82
CA ARG A 64 2.91 -18.10 -3.14
C ARG A 64 3.92 -18.32 -4.28
N GLY A 65 5.22 -18.32 -4.00
CA GLY A 65 6.26 -18.40 -5.03
C GLY A 65 6.44 -17.13 -5.87
N ALA A 66 5.79 -16.01 -5.50
CA ALA A 66 5.89 -14.73 -6.19
C ALA A 66 7.16 -13.96 -5.78
N LEU A 67 8.34 -14.55 -6.05
CA LEU A 67 9.63 -14.06 -5.56
C LEU A 67 9.98 -12.65 -6.08
N ALA A 68 9.67 -12.34 -7.33
CA ALA A 68 9.89 -11.00 -7.87
C ALA A 68 9.08 -9.92 -7.13
N LYS A 69 7.85 -10.26 -6.70
CA LYS A 69 7.00 -9.36 -5.92
C LYS A 69 7.48 -9.24 -4.48
N ARG A 70 7.90 -10.35 -3.89
CA ARG A 70 8.58 -10.38 -2.58
C ARG A 70 9.79 -9.43 -2.57
N ASP A 71 10.66 -9.50 -3.57
CA ASP A 71 11.87 -8.66 -3.64
C ASP A 71 11.57 -7.18 -3.76
N LYS A 72 10.42 -6.82 -4.34
CA LYS A 72 9.94 -5.43 -4.38
C LYS A 72 9.51 -4.95 -3.00
N PHE A 73 8.78 -5.75 -2.24
CA PHE A 73 8.41 -5.41 -0.86
C PHE A 73 9.63 -5.32 0.07
N VAL A 74 10.59 -6.24 -0.06
CA VAL A 74 11.85 -6.18 0.70
C VAL A 74 12.61 -4.90 0.40
N ARG A 75 12.66 -4.47 -0.86
CA ARG A 75 13.29 -3.20 -1.24
C ARG A 75 12.54 -2.00 -0.66
N ALA A 76 11.21 -1.99 -0.72
CA ALA A 76 10.39 -0.92 -0.14
C ALA A 76 10.57 -0.82 1.39
N ALA A 77 10.56 -1.94 2.11
CA ALA A 77 10.76 -1.98 3.56
C ALA A 77 12.16 -1.52 4.00
N ARG A 78 13.15 -1.56 3.11
CA ARG A 78 14.52 -1.08 3.37
C ARG A 78 14.71 0.39 3.01
N ALA A 79 13.67 1.09 2.55
CA ALA A 79 13.77 2.52 2.28
C ALA A 79 14.10 3.27 3.58
N MET A 80 15.13 4.12 3.54
CA MET A 80 15.62 4.85 4.72
C MET A 80 14.51 5.70 5.36
N GLU A 81 13.59 6.23 4.55
CA GLU A 81 12.44 7.01 4.99
C GLU A 81 11.50 6.24 5.93
N LEU A 82 11.40 4.91 5.78
CA LEU A 82 10.55 4.03 6.58
C LEU A 82 11.30 3.41 7.77
N ASN A 83 12.56 3.74 8.00
CA ASN A 83 13.34 3.13 9.07
C ASN A 83 12.68 3.39 10.44
N SER A 84 12.40 2.33 11.19
CA SER A 84 11.76 2.40 12.52
C SER A 84 12.62 3.13 13.56
N CYS A 85 13.92 3.31 13.31
CA CYS A 85 14.80 4.15 14.13
C CYS A 85 14.64 5.65 13.87
N ASN A 86 13.87 6.05 12.86
CA ASN A 86 13.58 7.47 12.61
C ASN A 86 12.69 8.05 13.72
N ARG A 87 12.72 9.39 13.84
CA ARG A 87 11.87 10.11 14.78
C ARG A 87 10.39 9.90 14.42
N PRO A 88 9.47 9.82 15.40
CA PRO A 88 8.05 9.62 15.14
C PRO A 88 7.46 10.71 14.25
N ASP A 89 7.89 11.96 14.42
CA ASP A 89 7.45 13.09 13.57
C ASP A 89 7.85 12.89 12.10
N TRP A 90 9.05 12.33 11.86
CA TRP A 90 9.50 12.00 10.51
C TRP A 90 8.67 10.88 9.89
N LEU A 91 8.37 9.82 10.65
CA LEU A 91 7.52 8.73 10.16
C LEU A 91 6.10 9.23 9.83
N HIS A 92 5.58 10.14 10.64
CA HIS A 92 4.30 10.80 10.39
C HIS A 92 4.35 11.72 9.15
N GLU A 93 5.44 12.46 8.93
CA GLU A 93 5.65 13.25 7.72
C GLU A 93 5.70 12.38 6.46
N VAL A 94 6.41 11.24 6.51
CA VAL A 94 6.50 10.28 5.39
C VAL A 94 5.14 9.66 5.08
N GLU A 95 4.38 9.25 6.10
CA GLU A 95 2.99 8.79 5.94
C GLU A 95 2.14 9.87 5.26
N SER A 96 2.17 11.09 5.78
CA SER A 96 1.37 12.21 5.26
C SER A 96 1.74 12.52 3.80
N ALA A 97 3.02 12.52 3.47
CA ALA A 97 3.53 12.77 2.12
C ALA A 97 3.05 11.68 1.14
N LYS A 98 3.26 10.40 1.46
CA LYS A 98 2.83 9.27 0.62
C LYS A 98 1.33 9.22 0.45
N LYS A 99 0.57 9.50 1.51
CA LYS A 99 -0.90 9.61 1.47
C LYS A 99 -1.35 10.76 0.57
N ALA A 100 -0.76 11.94 0.70
CA ALA A 100 -1.10 13.09 -0.11
C ALA A 100 -0.80 12.85 -1.59
N GLU A 101 0.35 12.25 -1.91
CA GLU A 101 0.73 11.88 -3.27
C GLU A 101 -0.26 10.85 -3.86
N PHE A 102 -0.60 9.82 -3.09
CA PHE A 102 -1.57 8.83 -3.50
C PHE A 102 -2.96 9.44 -3.79
N LEU A 103 -3.43 10.34 -2.92
CA LEU A 103 -4.72 11.01 -3.12
C LEU A 103 -4.72 11.89 -4.38
N ARG A 104 -3.60 12.55 -4.72
CA ARG A 104 -3.47 13.30 -5.98
C ARG A 104 -3.51 12.36 -7.19
N ALA A 105 -2.79 11.24 -7.14
CA ALA A 105 -2.81 10.24 -8.21
C ALA A 105 -4.21 9.63 -8.39
N LEU A 106 -4.89 9.29 -7.29
CA LEU A 106 -6.25 8.76 -7.30
C LEU A 106 -7.26 9.78 -7.86
N ALA A 107 -7.14 11.06 -7.47
CA ALA A 107 -7.97 12.12 -8.03
C ALA A 107 -7.74 12.28 -9.54
N GLY A 108 -6.48 12.23 -10.00
CA GLY A 108 -6.16 12.24 -11.43
C GLY A 108 -6.78 11.06 -12.18
N LEU A 109 -6.77 9.86 -11.60
CA LEU A 109 -7.39 8.68 -12.19
C LEU A 109 -8.92 8.79 -12.28
N LEU A 110 -9.56 9.35 -11.25
CA LEU A 110 -11.03 9.47 -11.17
C LEU A 110 -11.59 10.62 -12.02
N PHE A 111 -10.88 11.74 -12.14
CA PHE A 111 -11.38 12.97 -12.76
C PHE A 111 -10.66 13.34 -14.07
N GLY A 112 -9.52 12.73 -14.39
CA GLY A 112 -8.76 12.98 -15.63
C GLY A 112 -9.28 12.26 -16.88
N SER A 113 -10.43 11.60 -16.80
CA SER A 113 -11.11 10.94 -17.93
C SER A 113 -12.28 11.77 -18.51
N ILE A 114 -12.31 13.09 -18.27
CA ILE A 114 -13.25 14.05 -18.85
C ILE A 114 -12.56 14.84 -19.96
#